data_AF-A0A932SAH8-F1
#
_entry.id   AF-A0A932SAH8-F1
#
_cell.length_a   1.000
_cell.length_b   1.000
_cell.length_c   1.000
_cell.angle_alpha   90.00
_cell.angle_beta   90.00
_cell.angle_gamma   90.00
#
_symmetry.space_group_name_H-M   'P 1'
#
loop_
_entity.id
_entity.type
_entity.pdbx_description
1 polymer ?
#
loop_
_entity_poly.entity_id
_entity_poly.type
_entity_poly.pdbx_seq_one_letter_code
_entity_poly.pdbx_strand_id
1 'polypeptide(L)'
;MVTSITPFGQTGPYRDFNGSDIVCLAMSGLMYVIGDSDRQPVRLTADQAYLYAGAEATSATVAAHYRREATGEGQHIDVSVQEAIAWTMGNESRSYEINKTISKRRGRAVQGGK
;
A
#
# COMPACT_ATOMS: atom_id res chain seq x y z
N MET A 1 -3.44 24.33 -2.25
CA MET A 1 -3.19 22.91 -2.56
C MET A 1 -4.04 22.08 -1.62
N VAL A 2 -4.45 20.89 -2.04
CA VAL A 2 -5.26 19.97 -1.24
C VAL A 2 -4.69 18.57 -1.43
N THR A 3 -4.68 17.78 -0.37
CA THR A 3 -4.32 16.36 -0.42
C THR A 3 -5.54 15.58 0.05
N SER A 4 -6.14 14.81 -0.85
CA SER A 4 -7.25 13.91 -0.55
C SER A 4 -6.70 12.52 -0.29
N ILE A 5 -7.08 11.92 0.84
CA ILE A 5 -6.75 10.53 1.16
C ILE A 5 -8.07 9.77 1.18
N THR A 6 -8.20 8.79 0.30
CA THR A 6 -9.41 7.96 0.16
C THR A 6 -9.04 6.49 0.07
N PRO A 7 -9.94 5.55 0.42
CA PRO A 7 -9.58 4.13 0.46
C PRO A 7 -9.03 3.57 -0.87
N PHE A 8 -9.58 4.01 -2.01
CA PHE A 8 -9.24 3.50 -3.35
C PHE A 8 -8.90 4.59 -4.37
N GLY A 9 -8.69 5.83 -3.92
CA GLY A 9 -8.51 6.98 -4.81
C GLY A 9 -9.85 7.56 -5.29
N GLN A 10 -9.80 8.73 -5.93
CA GLN A 10 -10.96 9.43 -6.48
C GLN A 10 -11.30 8.98 -7.91
N THR A 11 -10.54 8.04 -8.47
CA THR A 11 -10.73 7.53 -9.84
C THR A 11 -10.74 6.00 -9.88
N GLY A 12 -11.12 5.44 -11.03
CA GLY A 12 -11.18 3.99 -11.22
C GLY A 12 -12.47 3.35 -10.69
N PRO A 13 -12.60 2.02 -10.85
CA PRO A 13 -13.84 1.29 -10.61
C PRO A 13 -14.21 1.18 -9.12
N TYR A 14 -13.25 1.33 -8.21
CA TYR A 14 -13.46 1.18 -6.76
C TYR A 14 -13.50 2.51 -5.99
N ARG A 15 -13.49 3.66 -6.66
CA ARG A 15 -13.46 4.99 -6.01
C ARG A 15 -14.58 5.20 -4.97
N ASP A 16 -15.75 4.61 -5.23
CA ASP A 16 -16.95 4.73 -4.40
C ASP A 16 -17.10 3.54 -3.41
N PHE A 17 -16.11 2.65 -3.35
CA PHE A 17 -16.14 1.48 -2.48
C PHE A 17 -15.71 1.81 -1.06
N ASN A 18 -16.46 1.35 -0.07
CA ASN A 18 -16.11 1.53 1.34
C ASN A 18 -14.90 0.67 1.70
N GLY A 19 -13.82 1.29 2.18
CA GLY A 19 -12.61 0.60 2.62
C GLY A 19 -12.19 1.00 4.03
N SER A 20 -12.19 0.04 4.94
CA SER A 20 -11.44 0.14 6.20
C SER A 20 -9.98 -0.25 5.97
N ASP A 21 -9.11 0.01 6.95
CA ASP A 21 -7.68 -0.38 6.88
C ASP A 21 -7.50 -1.83 6.44
N ILE A 22 -8.20 -2.77 7.10
CA ILE A 22 -8.09 -4.20 6.79
C ILE A 22 -8.60 -4.53 5.39
N VAL A 23 -9.59 -3.81 4.86
CA VAL A 23 -10.08 -4.01 3.49
C VAL A 23 -9.01 -3.56 2.48
N CYS A 24 -8.45 -2.37 2.66
CA CYS A 24 -7.35 -1.89 1.80
C CYS A 24 -6.13 -2.81 1.89
N LEU A 25 -5.79 -3.26 3.10
CA LEU A 25 -4.70 -4.22 3.35
C LEU A 25 -4.95 -5.56 2.63
N ALA A 26 -6.16 -6.10 2.69
CA ALA A 26 -6.51 -7.34 2.00
C ALA A 26 -6.48 -7.17 0.47
N MET A 27 -7.10 -6.10 -0.03
CA MET A 27 -7.20 -5.79 -1.46
C MET A 27 -5.87 -5.38 -2.09
N SER A 28 -4.87 -5.01 -1.29
CA SER A 28 -3.50 -4.80 -1.77
C SER A 28 -2.80 -6.09 -2.18
N GLY A 29 -3.25 -7.23 -1.64
CA GLY A 29 -2.59 -8.53 -1.76
C GLY A 29 -1.62 -8.85 -0.62
N LEU A 30 -1.29 -7.89 0.26
CA LEU A 30 -0.24 -8.06 1.26
C LEU A 30 -0.58 -9.18 2.25
N MET A 31 -1.85 -9.28 2.66
CA MET A 31 -2.33 -10.36 3.54
C MET A 31 -2.09 -11.77 2.95
N TYR A 32 -1.97 -11.89 1.63
CA TYR A 32 -1.70 -13.18 1.00
C TYR A 32 -0.29 -13.69 1.27
N VAL A 33 0.69 -12.80 1.49
CA VAL A 33 2.12 -13.16 1.59
C VAL A 33 2.68 -13.09 3.01
N ILE A 34 1.96 -12.49 3.96
CA ILE A 34 2.37 -12.33 5.37
C ILE A 34 1.70 -13.35 6.31
N GLY A 35 2.41 -13.78 7.35
CA GLY A 35 1.92 -14.74 8.35
C GLY A 35 2.47 -16.17 8.13
N ASP A 36 1.94 -17.10 8.93
CA ASP A 36 2.39 -18.50 8.92
C ASP A 36 1.84 -19.27 7.71
N SER A 37 2.65 -20.18 7.17
CA SER A 37 2.34 -20.92 5.94
C SER A 37 1.23 -21.96 6.14
N ASP A 38 1.11 -22.49 7.35
CA ASP A 38 0.13 -23.49 7.78
C ASP A 38 -1.16 -22.88 8.37
N ARG A 39 -1.25 -21.55 8.43
CA ARG A 39 -2.39 -20.82 9.00
C ARG A 39 -3.07 -19.93 7.96
N GLN A 40 -4.26 -19.48 8.34
CA GLN A 40 -5.02 -18.51 7.55
C GLN A 40 -4.28 -17.18 7.44
N PRO A 41 -4.48 -16.41 6.34
CA PRO A 41 -4.00 -15.04 6.22
C PRO A 41 -4.37 -14.19 7.44
N VAL A 42 -3.43 -13.39 7.92
CA VAL A 42 -3.64 -12.49 9.06
C VAL A 42 -3.35 -11.04 8.66
N ARG A 43 -3.99 -10.09 9.35
CA ARG A 43 -3.65 -8.67 9.21
C ARG A 43 -2.30 -8.36 9.87
N LEU A 44 -1.67 -7.28 9.44
CA LEU A 44 -0.57 -6.68 10.19
C LEU A 44 -1.08 -6.04 11.49
N THR A 45 -0.15 -5.84 12.43
CA THR A 45 -0.42 -5.10 13.66
C THR A 45 -0.67 -3.62 13.36
N ALA A 46 -1.60 -3.01 14.09
CA ALA A 46 -2.08 -1.64 13.84
C ALA A 46 -2.69 -1.44 12.44
N ASP A 47 -3.14 -0.22 12.17
CA ASP A 47 -3.78 0.15 10.90
C ASP A 47 -2.72 0.57 9.88
N GLN A 48 -1.96 -0.42 9.39
CA GLN A 48 -0.79 -0.21 8.53
C GLN A 48 -1.14 0.49 7.22
N ALA A 49 -2.24 0.13 6.58
CA ALA A 49 -2.60 0.74 5.30
C ALA A 49 -2.78 2.27 5.47
N TYR A 50 -3.40 2.70 6.57
CA TYR A 50 -3.51 4.11 6.89
C TYR A 50 -2.16 4.78 7.19
N LEU A 51 -1.25 4.09 7.89
CA LEU A 51 0.09 4.63 8.16
C LEU A 51 0.91 4.83 6.89
N TYR A 52 0.90 3.85 5.97
CA TYR A 52 1.56 3.96 4.67
C TYR A 52 0.94 5.08 3.82
N ALA A 53 -0.39 5.16 3.75
CA ALA A 53 -1.07 6.24 3.05
C ALA A 53 -0.72 7.62 3.61
N GLY A 54 -0.63 7.75 4.94
CA GLY A 54 -0.20 9.00 5.59
C GLY A 54 1.24 9.39 5.25
N ALA A 55 2.16 8.43 5.19
CA ALA A 55 3.55 8.67 4.81
C ALA A 55 3.67 9.12 3.34
N GLU A 56 2.98 8.45 2.42
CA GLU A 56 2.94 8.83 1.00
C GLU A 56 2.27 10.19 0.81
N ALA A 57 1.13 10.43 1.46
CA ALA A 57 0.44 11.72 1.41
C ALA A 57 1.32 12.87 1.92
N THR A 58 2.07 12.65 3.01
CA THR A 58 3.00 13.64 3.55
C THR A 58 4.11 13.93 2.55
N SER A 59 4.74 12.89 1.99
CA SER A 59 5.82 13.02 1.01
C SER A 59 5.37 13.78 -0.24
N ALA A 60 4.22 13.40 -0.81
CA ALA A 60 3.64 14.08 -1.97
C ALA A 60 3.27 15.54 -1.66
N THR A 61 2.71 15.80 -0.47
CA THR A 61 2.34 17.16 -0.05
C THR A 61 3.56 18.06 0.07
N VAL A 62 4.66 17.58 0.66
CA VAL A 62 5.92 18.35 0.75
C VAL A 62 6.47 18.63 -0.65
N ALA A 63 6.48 17.64 -1.54
CA ALA A 63 6.95 17.82 -2.91
C ALA A 63 6.13 18.87 -3.69
N ALA A 64 4.80 18.81 -3.59
CA ALA A 64 3.93 19.78 -4.25
C ALA A 64 3.99 21.16 -3.58
N HIS A 65 4.26 21.23 -2.27
CA HIS A 65 4.54 22.50 -1.60
C HIS A 65 5.81 23.16 -2.16
N TYR A 66 6.90 22.39 -2.28
CA TYR A 66 8.14 22.87 -2.87
C TYR A 66 7.95 23.35 -4.33
N ARG A 67 7.21 22.60 -5.16
CA ARG A 67 6.86 23.05 -6.52
C ARG A 67 6.09 24.38 -6.48
N ARG A 68 5.12 24.51 -5.56
CA ARG A 68 4.34 25.74 -5.42
C ARG A 68 5.22 26.92 -5.04
N GLU A 69 6.23 26.75 -4.19
CA GLU A 69 7.16 27.85 -3.87
C GLU A 69 7.92 28.35 -5.11
N ALA A 70 8.33 27.45 -6.00
CA ALA A 70 9.05 27.80 -7.22
C ALA A 70 8.14 28.39 -8.32
N THR A 71 6.87 27.96 -8.38
CA THR A 71 5.97 28.24 -9.53
C THR A 71 4.78 29.15 -9.21
N GLY A 72 4.44 29.30 -7.92
CA GLY A 72 3.19 29.93 -7.46
C GLY A 72 1.95 29.04 -7.58
N GLU A 73 2.04 27.92 -8.29
CA GLU A 73 0.90 27.05 -8.60
C GLU A 73 0.75 25.89 -7.61
N GLY A 74 -0.42 25.79 -6.99
CA GLY A 74 -0.78 24.64 -6.15
C GLY A 74 -1.25 23.44 -6.98
N GLN A 75 -1.27 22.27 -6.35
CA GLN A 75 -1.77 21.02 -6.95
C GLN A 75 -2.84 20.38 -6.06
N HIS A 76 -3.65 19.50 -6.64
CA HIS A 76 -4.49 18.55 -5.91
C HIS A 76 -3.82 17.18 -5.97
N ILE A 77 -3.53 16.61 -4.81
CA ILE A 77 -2.95 15.28 -4.69
C ILE A 77 -4.08 14.32 -4.30
N ASP A 78 -4.19 13.22 -5.04
CA ASP A 78 -5.08 12.11 -4.75
C ASP A 78 -4.25 10.92 -4.27
N VAL A 79 -4.53 10.44 -3.06
CA VAL A 79 -3.84 9.30 -2.46
C VAL A 79 -4.85 8.19 -2.20
N SER A 80 -4.63 7.04 -2.82
CA SER A 80 -5.33 5.80 -2.54
C SER A 80 -4.64 5.04 -1.42
N VAL A 81 -5.37 4.71 -0.35
CA VAL A 81 -4.86 3.90 0.77
C VAL A 81 -4.46 2.51 0.27
N GLN A 82 -5.26 1.90 -0.61
CA GLN A 82 -4.97 0.60 -1.17
C GLN A 82 -3.72 0.61 -2.08
N GLU A 83 -3.52 1.66 -2.89
CA GLU A 83 -2.30 1.76 -3.72
C GLU A 83 -1.06 1.99 -2.87
N ALA A 84 -1.15 2.84 -1.84
CA ALA A 84 -0.02 3.14 -0.95
C ALA A 84 0.52 1.88 -0.27
N ILE A 85 -0.36 0.98 0.19
CA ILE A 85 0.06 -0.28 0.79
C ILE A 85 0.41 -1.35 -0.26
N ALA A 86 -0.23 -1.33 -1.45
CA ALA A 86 0.15 -2.24 -2.55
C ALA A 86 1.57 -1.99 -3.04
N TRP A 87 2.07 -0.76 -2.94
CA TRP A 87 3.46 -0.41 -3.25
C TRP A 87 4.48 -1.27 -2.49
N THR A 88 4.17 -1.68 -1.25
CA THR A 88 5.08 -2.54 -0.47
C THR A 88 5.26 -3.93 -1.08
N MET A 89 4.37 -4.34 -1.99
CA MET A 89 4.44 -5.60 -2.72
C MET A 89 5.27 -5.53 -4.02
N GLY A 90 6.03 -4.46 -4.22
CA GLY A 90 6.82 -4.27 -5.45
C GLY A 90 7.82 -5.40 -5.73
N ASN A 91 8.29 -6.12 -4.70
CA ASN A 91 9.17 -7.26 -4.87
C ASN A 91 8.40 -8.50 -5.34
N GLU A 92 7.20 -8.72 -4.82
CA GLU A 92 6.34 -9.85 -5.12
C GLU A 92 5.76 -9.75 -6.53
N SER A 93 5.30 -8.57 -6.93
CA SER A 93 4.82 -8.31 -8.30
C SER A 93 5.93 -8.58 -9.32
N ARG A 94 7.13 -8.04 -9.08
CA ARG A 94 8.30 -8.27 -9.93
C ARG A 94 8.75 -9.72 -9.96
N SER A 95 8.71 -10.41 -8.81
CA SER A 95 9.05 -11.84 -8.73
C SER A 95 8.09 -12.67 -9.58
N TYR A 96 6.79 -12.36 -9.60
CA TYR A 96 5.84 -13.01 -10.49
C TYR A 96 6.15 -12.72 -11.96
N GLU A 97 6.50 -11.50 -12.33
CA GLU A 97 6.84 -11.16 -13.71
C GLU A 97 8.01 -12.00 -14.25
N ILE A 98 9.06 -12.17 -13.44
CA ILE A 98 10.27 -12.90 -13.79
C ILE A 98 10.06 -14.42 -13.72
N ASN A 99 9.52 -14.92 -12.60
CA ASN A 99 9.49 -16.35 -12.29
C ASN A 99 8.17 -17.03 -12.65
N LYS A 100 7.11 -16.26 -12.95
CA LYS A 100 5.72 -16.73 -13.10
C LYS A 100 5.21 -17.49 -11.88
N THR A 101 5.74 -17.17 -10.69
CA THR A 101 5.35 -17.79 -9.42
C THR A 101 4.72 -16.78 -8.49
N ILE A 102 3.62 -17.18 -7.85
CA ILE A 102 2.97 -16.38 -6.83
C ILE A 102 3.63 -16.68 -5.48
N SER A 103 4.27 -15.67 -4.88
CA SER A 103 4.84 -15.76 -3.54
C SER A 103 3.78 -16.20 -2.53
N LYS A 104 4.13 -17.12 -1.64
CA LYS A 104 3.27 -17.59 -0.56
C LYS A 104 3.92 -17.26 0.79
N ARG A 105 3.07 -17.19 1.82
CA ARG A 105 3.48 -17.12 3.22
C ARG A 105 4.53 -18.19 3.51
N ARG A 106 5.64 -17.77 4.12
CA ARG A 106 6.71 -18.66 4.58
C ARG A 106 6.68 -18.88 6.10
N GLY A 107 5.90 -18.08 6.84
CA GLY A 107 5.99 -18.01 8.30
C GLY A 107 7.32 -17.47 8.79
N ARG A 108 7.56 -17.61 10.10
CA ARG A 108 8.88 -17.38 10.68
C ARG A 108 9.82 -18.49 10.20
N ALA A 109 10.39 -18.34 9.02
CA ALA A 109 11.55 -19.12 8.63
C ALA A 109 12.66 -18.79 9.65
N VAL A 110 12.87 -19.69 10.62
CA VAL A 110 14.09 -19.64 11.41
C VAL A 110 15.21 -19.79 10.39
N GLN A 111 16.03 -18.76 10.24
CA GLN A 111 17.38 -18.88 9.72
C GLN A 111 18.13 -19.83 10.67
N GLY A 112 17.90 -21.13 10.55
CA GLY A 112 18.32 -22.13 11.54
C GLY A 112 18.42 -23.52 10.95
N GLY A 113 19.63 -23.85 10.50
CA GLY A 113 20.14 -25.21 10.27
C GLY A 113 19.75 -25.80 8.92
N LYS A 114 20.68 -26.06 7.99
CA LYS A 114 22.09 -26.42 8.13
C LYS A 114 23.03 -25.49 7.37
#